data_AF-A0A2P1P9R7-F1
#
_entry.id   AF-A0A2P1P9R7-F1
#
_cell.length_a   1.000
_cell.length_b   1.000
_cell.length_c   1.000
_cell.angle_alpha   90.00
_cell.angle_beta   90.00
_cell.angle_gamma   90.00
#
_symmetry.space_group_name_H-M   'P 1'
#
loop_
_entity.id
_entity.type
_entity.pdbx_description
1 polymer ?
#
loop_
_entity_poly.entity_id
_entity_poly.type
_entity_poly.pdbx_seq_one_letter_code
_entity_poly.pdbx_strand_id
1 'polypeptide(L)'
;MKIKHLEPKRPSLIACLKALREGDTLVVWKLDRLDRDLKHLVNTVQDLSERQVGFKVLAGQGANIDTTTPNGRLVFGIFAALAKFETELIRERTKAGLAAARARGRKGGRKSALSKAQM
;
A
#
# COMPACT_ATOMS: atom_id res chain seq x y z
N MET A 1 -18.24 -14.75 2.49
CA MET A 1 -17.63 -13.90 3.52
C MET A 1 -16.80 -12.82 2.83
N LYS A 2 -17.37 -11.63 2.56
CA LYS A 2 -16.64 -10.50 1.94
C LYS A 2 -16.06 -9.66 3.08
N ILE A 3 -14.78 -9.83 3.37
CA ILE A 3 -14.08 -8.86 4.22
C ILE A 3 -13.80 -7.66 3.33
N LYS A 4 -14.74 -6.70 3.31
CA LYS A 4 -14.44 -5.35 2.86
C LYS A 4 -13.37 -4.83 3.84
N HIS A 5 -12.19 -4.51 3.34
CA HIS A 5 -11.31 -3.58 4.05
C HIS A 5 -12.05 -2.25 4.17
N LEU A 6 -12.82 -2.09 5.24
CA LEU A 6 -13.13 -0.76 5.75
C LEU A 6 -11.80 -0.26 6.29
N GLU A 7 -11.11 0.59 5.53
CA GLU A 7 -10.12 1.45 6.18
C GLU A 7 -10.89 2.28 7.21
N PRO A 8 -10.65 2.11 8.52
CA PRO A 8 -11.16 3.09 9.46
C PRO A 8 -10.44 4.39 9.07
N LYS A 9 -11.19 5.38 8.57
CA LYS A 9 -10.66 6.73 8.33
C LYS A 9 -9.86 7.09 9.59
N ARG A 10 -8.55 7.28 9.47
CA ARG A 10 -7.63 7.62 10.56
C ARG A 10 -7.46 9.14 10.56
N PRO A 11 -8.45 9.92 11.06
CA PRO A 11 -8.45 11.38 10.89
C PRO A 11 -7.21 12.02 11.52
N SER A 12 -6.71 11.49 12.63
CA SER A 12 -5.50 11.97 13.30
C SER A 12 -4.24 11.76 12.47
N LEU A 13 -4.07 10.57 11.86
CA LEU A 13 -2.93 10.30 10.97
C LEU A 13 -3.01 11.18 9.72
N ILE A 14 -4.19 11.33 9.12
CA ILE A 14 -4.39 12.18 7.94
C ILE A 14 -4.07 13.64 8.26
N ALA A 15 -4.56 14.15 9.40
CA ALA A 15 -4.26 15.50 9.85
C ALA A 15 -2.76 15.70 10.11
N CYS A 16 -2.10 14.73 10.74
CA CYS A 16 -0.66 14.73 10.96
C CYS A 16 0.10 14.77 9.63
N LEU A 17 -0.20 13.87 8.68
CA LEU A 17 0.44 13.83 7.36
C LEU A 17 0.25 15.13 6.57
N LYS A 18 -0.90 15.80 6.72
CA LYS A 18 -1.16 17.11 6.10
C LYS A 18 -0.41 18.26 6.75
N ALA A 19 -0.10 18.16 8.04
CA ALA A 19 0.60 19.21 8.78
C ALA A 19 2.12 19.22 8.51
N LEU A 20 2.69 18.09 8.09
CA LEU A 20 4.13 17.95 7.81
C LEU A 20 4.58 18.82 6.64
N ARG A 21 5.72 19.49 6.84
CA ARG A 21 6.39 20.36 5.87
C ARG A 21 7.76 19.79 5.49
N GLU A 22 8.33 20.31 4.42
CA GLU A 22 9.71 20.01 4.03
C GLU A 22 10.67 20.20 5.22
N GLY A 23 11.56 19.22 5.42
CA GLY A 23 12.52 19.21 6.52
C GLY A 23 11.99 18.59 7.83
N ASP A 24 10.68 18.39 7.96
CA ASP A 24 10.12 17.68 9.12
C ASP A 24 10.52 16.19 9.10
N THR A 25 10.38 15.52 10.24
CA THR A 25 10.54 14.06 10.33
C THR A 25 9.35 13.45 11.05
N LEU A 26 8.64 12.54 10.37
CA LEU A 26 7.60 11.74 10.98
C LEU A 26 8.24 10.61 11.80
N VAL A 27 8.06 10.68 13.11
CA VAL A 27 8.57 9.67 14.04
C VAL A 27 7.43 8.78 14.52
N VAL A 28 7.61 7.46 14.43
CA VAL A 28 6.63 6.48 14.92
C VAL A 28 7.28 5.51 15.91
N TRP A 29 6.52 5.08 16.92
CA TRP A 29 7.03 4.15 17.92
C TRP A 29 7.31 2.76 17.33
N LYS A 30 6.37 2.20 16.57
CA LYS A 30 6.51 0.90 15.87
C LYS A 30 5.78 0.95 14.53
N LEU A 31 6.25 0.17 13.55
CA LEU A 31 5.70 0.14 12.18
C LEU A 31 4.22 -0.26 12.11
N ASP A 32 3.79 -1.19 12.98
CA ASP A 32 2.40 -1.67 13.07
C ASP A 32 1.39 -0.56 13.44
N ARG A 33 1.87 0.58 13.94
CA ARG A 33 1.06 1.77 14.24
C ARG A 33 0.81 2.65 13.03
N LEU A 34 1.66 2.57 12.00
CA LEU A 34 1.48 3.34 10.77
C LEU A 34 0.67 2.57 9.74
N ASP A 35 0.92 1.27 9.57
CA ASP A 35 0.05 0.43 8.75
C ASP A 35 0.17 -1.07 9.04
N ARG A 36 -0.87 -1.82 8.68
CA ARG A 36 -0.86 -3.29 8.67
C ARG A 36 -0.53 -3.86 7.30
N ASP A 37 -0.57 -3.02 6.25
CA ASP A 37 -0.17 -3.38 4.89
C ASP A 37 1.18 -2.72 4.54
N LEU A 38 2.19 -3.56 4.24
CA LEU A 38 3.52 -3.12 3.82
C LEU A 38 3.44 -2.20 2.59
N LYS A 39 2.53 -2.48 1.66
CA LYS A 39 2.36 -1.65 0.46
C LYS A 39 1.90 -0.25 0.80
N HIS A 40 0.95 -0.12 1.72
CA HIS A 40 0.46 1.18 2.16
C HIS A 40 1.56 1.95 2.92
N LEU A 41 2.32 1.25 3.77
CA LEU A 41 3.50 1.82 4.44
C LEU A 41 4.54 2.36 3.44
N VAL A 42 4.91 1.55 2.45
CA VAL A 42 5.88 1.94 1.40
C VAL A 42 5.39 3.17 0.65
N ASN A 43 4.13 3.19 0.21
CA ASN A 43 3.57 4.34 -0.50
C ASN A 43 3.56 5.60 0.38
N THR A 44 3.22 5.47 1.66
CA THR A 44 3.20 6.60 2.60
C THR A 44 4.60 7.19 2.78
N VAL A 45 5.60 6.34 3.00
CA VAL A 45 6.98 6.82 3.21
C VAL A 45 7.60 7.33 1.90
N GLN A 46 7.20 6.80 0.75
CA GLN A 46 7.55 7.35 -0.56
C GLN A 46 6.99 8.77 -0.74
N ASP A 47 5.71 9.00 -0.42
CA ASP A 47 5.09 10.35 -0.42
C ASP A 47 5.84 11.32 0.51
N LEU A 48 6.18 10.87 1.72
CA LEU A 48 6.98 11.66 2.66
C LEU A 48 8.36 12.00 2.06
N SER A 49 9.03 11.04 1.43
CA SER A 49 10.33 11.28 0.80
C SER A 49 10.25 12.26 -0.38
N GLU A 50 9.20 12.18 -1.20
CA GLU A 50 8.95 13.13 -2.31
C GLU A 50 8.69 14.55 -1.80
N ARG A 51 8.10 14.67 -0.62
CA ARG A 51 7.88 15.94 0.10
C ARG A 51 9.08 16.39 0.94
N GLN A 52 10.22 15.70 0.83
CA GLN A 52 11.43 15.95 1.62
C GLN A 52 11.19 15.90 3.14
N VAL A 53 10.29 15.01 3.56
CA VAL A 53 9.98 14.69 4.95
C VAL A 53 10.68 13.40 5.34
N GLY A 54 11.41 13.43 6.45
CA GLY A 54 12.05 12.25 7.03
C GLY A 54 11.04 11.29 7.64
N PHE A 55 11.42 10.03 7.75
CA PHE A 55 10.65 8.99 8.43
C PHE A 55 11.55 8.16 9.34
N LYS A 56 11.13 7.96 10.58
CA LYS A 56 11.91 7.24 11.60
C LYS A 56 11.03 6.35 12.47
N VAL A 57 11.52 5.14 12.73
CA VAL A 57 10.88 4.18 13.64
C VAL A 57 11.74 4.02 14.90
N LEU A 58 11.14 4.11 16.08
CA LEU A 58 11.88 4.08 17.35
C LEU A 58 12.05 2.68 17.96
N ALA A 59 11.11 1.76 17.74
CA ALA A 59 11.09 0.47 18.41
C ALA A 59 10.49 -0.65 17.54
N GLY A 60 10.78 -1.90 17.93
CA GLY A 60 10.27 -3.12 17.29
C GLY A 60 11.02 -3.53 16.04
N GLN A 61 10.44 -4.48 15.29
CA GLN A 61 10.96 -4.91 13.99
C GLN A 61 10.86 -3.74 13.02
N GLY A 62 12.00 -3.18 12.60
CA GLY A 62 12.06 -1.96 11.78
C GLY A 62 12.60 -0.72 12.49
N ALA A 63 13.04 -0.80 13.75
CA ALA A 63 13.68 0.32 14.47
C ALA A 63 14.95 0.88 13.79
N ASN A 64 15.52 0.15 12.82
CA ASN A 64 16.64 0.61 11.99
C ASN A 64 16.22 1.43 10.77
N ILE A 65 14.92 1.66 10.56
CA ILE A 65 14.41 2.45 9.45
C ILE A 65 14.43 3.93 9.85
N ASP A 66 15.45 4.63 9.35
CA ASP A 66 15.61 6.07 9.44
C ASP A 66 15.97 6.64 8.06
N THR A 67 14.98 7.15 7.35
CA THR A 67 15.15 7.67 5.97
C THR A 67 15.88 9.03 5.93
N THR A 68 16.23 9.61 7.07
CA THR A 68 17.11 10.78 7.13
C THR A 68 18.58 10.40 6.85
N THR A 69 18.93 9.12 7.03
CA THR A 69 20.28 8.59 6.79
C THR A 69 20.43 7.97 5.39
N PRO A 70 21.61 8.02 4.75
CA PRO A 70 21.85 7.34 3.47
C PRO A 70 21.56 5.83 3.50
N ASN A 71 21.98 5.15 4.58
CA ASN A 71 21.75 3.71 4.76
C ASN A 71 20.25 3.39 4.90
N GLY A 72 19.51 4.18 5.68
CA GLY A 72 18.07 3.97 5.85
C GLY A 72 17.29 4.24 4.56
N ARG A 73 17.70 5.23 3.74
CA ARG A 73 17.12 5.42 2.39
C ARG A 73 17.36 4.24 1.47
N LEU A 74 18.57 3.67 1.48
CA LEU A 74 18.90 2.48 0.69
C LEU A 74 18.01 1.29 1.08
N VAL A 75 17.98 0.97 2.37
CA VAL A 75 17.17 -0.14 2.91
C VAL A 75 15.69 0.06 2.58
N PHE A 76 15.18 1.28 2.76
CA PHE A 76 13.81 1.60 2.41
C PHE A 76 13.54 1.45 0.90
N GLY A 77 14.46 1.88 0.04
CA GLY A 77 14.36 1.70 -1.41
C GLY A 77 14.27 0.24 -1.83
N ILE A 78 15.01 -0.66 -1.16
CA ILE A 78 14.92 -2.11 -1.38
C ILE A 78 13.52 -2.62 -1.01
N PHE A 79 12.99 -2.24 0.17
CA PHE A 79 11.63 -2.61 0.56
C PHE A 79 10.57 -2.07 -0.40
N ALA A 80 10.75 -0.85 -0.90
CA ALA A 80 9.86 -0.26 -1.87
C ALA A 80 9.85 -1.02 -3.20
N ALA A 81 11.03 -1.42 -3.69
CA ALA A 81 11.17 -2.24 -4.89
C ALA A 81 10.51 -3.61 -4.71
N LEU A 82 10.70 -4.26 -3.55
CA LEU A 82 10.07 -5.55 -3.22
C LEU A 82 8.54 -5.44 -3.19
N ALA A 83 7.98 -4.42 -2.53
CA ALA A 83 6.52 -4.21 -2.48
C ALA A 83 5.90 -3.98 -3.87
N LYS A 84 6.64 -3.29 -4.76
CA LYS A 84 6.24 -3.12 -6.16
C LYS A 84 6.27 -4.45 -6.91
N PHE A 85 7.34 -5.21 -6.77
CA PHE A 85 7.51 -6.52 -7.39
C PHE A 85 6.38 -7.50 -6.99
N GLU A 86 6.05 -7.58 -5.70
CA GLU A 86 4.93 -8.41 -5.23
C GLU A 86 3.59 -8.02 -5.86
N THR A 87 3.32 -6.71 -5.98
CA THR A 87 2.10 -6.21 -6.64
C THR A 87 2.05 -6.63 -8.11
N GLU A 88 3.19 -6.56 -8.82
CA GLU A 88 3.28 -6.96 -10.22
C GLU A 88 3.05 -8.46 -10.38
N LEU A 89 3.64 -9.28 -9.52
CA LEU A 89 3.46 -10.74 -9.50
C LEU A 89 1.99 -11.14 -9.28
N ILE A 90 1.31 -10.47 -8.34
CA ILE A 90 -0.13 -10.71 -8.07
C ILE A 90 -0.97 -10.33 -9.29
N ARG A 91 -0.65 -9.20 -9.95
CA ARG A 91 -1.35 -8.75 -11.16
C ARG A 91 -1.18 -9.74 -12.30
N GLU A 92 0.03 -10.23 -12.50
CA GLU A 92 0.35 -11.21 -13.54
C GLU A 92 -0.47 -12.49 -13.34
N ARG A 93 -0.41 -13.08 -12.13
CA ARG A 93 -1.20 -14.28 -11.78
C ARG A 93 -2.70 -14.07 -11.96
N THR A 94 -3.20 -12.90 -11.59
CA THR A 94 -4.61 -12.56 -11.76
C THR A 94 -5.01 -12.50 -13.24
N LYS A 95 -4.18 -11.88 -14.09
CA LYS A 95 -4.42 -11.80 -15.53
C LYS A 95 -4.40 -13.20 -16.17
N ALA A 96 -3.44 -14.03 -15.82
CA ALA A 96 -3.36 -15.42 -16.28
C ALA A 96 -4.61 -16.23 -15.88
N GLY A 97 -5.04 -16.12 -14.62
CA GLY A 97 -6.26 -16.78 -14.14
C GLY A 97 -7.53 -16.30 -14.86
N LEU A 98 -7.65 -14.99 -15.13
CA LEU A 98 -8.77 -14.43 -15.89
C LEU A 98 -8.78 -14.91 -17.34
N ALA A 99 -7.61 -14.99 -17.99
CA ALA A 99 -7.49 -15.53 -19.35
C ALA A 99 -7.94 -17.00 -19.40
N ALA A 100 -7.44 -17.84 -18.49
CA ALA A 100 -7.85 -19.24 -18.39
C ALA A 100 -9.35 -19.41 -18.08
N ALA A 101 -9.93 -18.53 -17.26
CA ALA A 101 -11.36 -18.56 -16.98
C ALA A 101 -12.20 -18.17 -18.22
N ARG A 102 -11.77 -17.16 -18.99
CA ARG A 102 -12.43 -16.77 -20.24
C ARG A 102 -12.36 -17.87 -21.29
N ALA A 103 -11.23 -18.55 -21.42
CA ALA A 103 -11.07 -19.71 -22.31
C ALA A 103 -12.06 -20.84 -21.97
N ARG A 104 -12.39 -21.00 -20.68
CA ARG A 104 -13.43 -21.94 -20.20
C ARG A 104 -14.87 -21.38 -20.29
N GLY A 105 -15.09 -20.28 -21.02
CA GLY A 105 -16.42 -19.70 -21.24
C GLY A 105 -16.93 -18.75 -20.15
N ARG A 106 -16.14 -18.44 -19.12
CA ARG A 106 -16.55 -17.50 -18.07
C ARG A 106 -16.39 -16.05 -18.56
N LYS A 107 -17.49 -15.35 -18.83
CA LYS A 107 -17.50 -13.95 -19.32
C LYS A 107 -17.01 -12.91 -18.27
N GLY A 108 -17.18 -13.18 -16.98
CA GLY A 108 -16.87 -12.22 -15.91
C GLY A 108 -17.80 -11.00 -15.89
N GLY A 109 -17.58 -10.04 -14.98
CA GLY A 109 -18.37 -8.80 -14.89
C GLY A 109 -19.68 -8.91 -14.10
N ARG A 110 -20.41 -7.79 -14.02
CA ARG A 110 -21.73 -7.72 -13.36
C ARG A 110 -22.77 -8.43 -14.23
N LYS A 111 -23.53 -9.37 -13.66
CA LYS A 111 -24.66 -10.03 -14.36
C LYS A 111 -25.70 -8.97 -14.77
N SER A 112 -26.37 -9.15 -15.91
CA SER A 112 -27.48 -8.26 -16.29
C SER A 112 -28.60 -8.35 -15.25
N ALA A 113 -29.22 -7.21 -14.95
CA ALA A 113 -30.34 -7.15 -14.02
C ALA A 113 -31.66 -7.63 -14.65
N LEU A 114 -31.78 -7.53 -15.98
CA LEU A 114 -32.92 -7.99 -16.75
C LEU A 114 -32.55 -9.27 -17.50
N SER A 115 -33.46 -10.23 -17.51
CA SER A 115 -33.35 -11.40 -18.39
C SER A 115 -33.65 -11.00 -19.84
N LYS A 116 -33.23 -11.81 -20.80
CA LYS A 116 -33.46 -11.57 -22.24
C LYS A 116 -34.96 -11.45 -22.61
N ALA A 117 -35.85 -11.93 -21.75
CA ALA A 117 -37.31 -11.85 -21.90
C ALA A 117 -37.91 -10.56 -21.30
N GLN A 118 -37.12 -9.77 -20.58
CA GLN A 118 -37.50 -8.51 -19.94
C GLN A 118 -36.78 -7.30 -20.57
N MET A 119 -36.10 -7.51 -21.70
CA MET A 119 -35.42 -6.49 -22.50
C MET A 119 -36.26 -6.21 -23.73
#